data_AF-A0A6A4WD44-F1
#
_entry.id   AF-A0A6A4WD44-F1
#
_cell.length_a   1.000
_cell.length_b   1.000
_cell.length_c   1.000
_cell.angle_alpha   90.00
_cell.angle_beta   90.00
_cell.angle_gamma   90.00
#
_symmetry.space_group_name_H-M   'P 1'
#
loop_
_entity.id
_entity.type
_entity.pdbx_description
1 polymer ?
#
loop_
_entity_poly.entity_id
_entity_poly.type
_entity_poly.pdbx_seq_one_letter_code
_entity_poly.pdbx_strand_id
1 'polypeptide(L)'
;MEVPKYKTPVRSSDPNKPRKKHDRFNGLTEEQLSQLTLPDHLAPGLDIVFIGINPGLVAAFKGHHYAGPGNHFWKCAYLAGLIPEPLGAEDDFRLIDLKIGFTNIVSRTTKGSQDLTRKEIKEGWCAPALVKVHLVCYSRMCVRYRLETFRILYAFKYR
;
A
#
# COMPACT_ATOMS: atom_id res chain seq x y z
N MET A 1 32.12 -22.97 -34.51
CA MET A 1 31.91 -21.63 -33.93
C MET A 1 31.78 -21.80 -32.43
N GLU A 2 32.80 -21.42 -31.66
CA GLU A 2 32.79 -21.55 -30.19
C GLU A 2 31.99 -20.39 -29.56
N VAL A 3 31.17 -20.71 -28.58
CA VAL A 3 30.32 -19.75 -27.86
C VAL A 3 31.14 -19.10 -26.72
N PRO A 4 31.13 -17.76 -26.54
CA PRO A 4 31.96 -17.12 -25.52
C PRO A 4 31.44 -17.43 -24.12
N LYS A 5 32.32 -17.87 -23.21
CA LYS A 5 32.00 -18.07 -21.79
C LYS A 5 31.86 -16.71 -21.10
N TYR A 6 30.65 -16.41 -20.63
CA TYR A 6 30.37 -15.23 -19.81
C TYR A 6 31.06 -15.37 -18.45
N LYS A 7 32.00 -14.48 -18.11
CA LYS A 7 32.65 -14.46 -16.79
C LYS A 7 31.69 -13.86 -15.77
N THR A 8 31.23 -14.67 -14.82
CA THR A 8 30.44 -14.21 -13.68
C THR A 8 31.24 -13.20 -12.87
N PRO A 9 30.68 -12.03 -12.48
CA PRO A 9 31.41 -11.07 -11.67
C PRO A 9 31.72 -11.66 -10.30
N VAL A 10 33.00 -11.68 -9.93
CA VAL A 10 33.46 -12.11 -8.61
C VAL A 10 32.95 -11.10 -7.57
N ARG A 11 32.02 -11.53 -6.72
CA ARG A 11 31.50 -10.70 -5.63
C ARG A 11 32.58 -10.60 -4.56
N SER A 12 33.07 -9.39 -4.29
CA SER A 12 34.08 -9.16 -3.24
C SER A 12 33.55 -9.67 -1.90
N SER A 13 34.21 -10.68 -1.33
CA SER A 13 33.86 -11.35 -0.08
C SER A 13 34.48 -10.69 1.15
N ASP A 14 34.64 -9.37 1.15
CA ASP A 14 35.19 -8.65 2.30
C ASP A 14 34.17 -8.67 3.45
N PRO A 15 34.42 -9.43 4.55
CA PRO A 15 33.49 -9.57 5.66
C PRO A 15 33.40 -8.29 6.50
N ASN A 16 34.29 -7.32 6.30
CA ASN A 16 34.40 -6.10 7.11
C ASN A 16 33.89 -4.85 6.38
N LYS A 17 33.38 -4.98 5.15
CA LYS A 17 32.76 -3.86 4.44
C LYS A 17 31.44 -3.49 5.13
N PRO A 18 31.31 -2.29 5.74
CA PRO A 18 30.05 -1.88 6.32
C PRO A 18 28.99 -1.90 5.22
N ARG A 19 27.93 -2.70 5.41
CA ARG A 19 26.78 -2.68 4.51
C ARG A 19 26.24 -1.26 4.53
N LYS A 20 26.48 -0.49 3.47
CA LYS A 20 25.82 0.81 3.29
C LYS A 20 24.33 0.53 3.44
N LYS A 21 23.70 1.13 4.46
CA LYS A 21 22.23 1.09 4.59
C LYS A 21 21.70 1.56 3.25
N HIS A 22 20.99 0.68 2.54
CA HIS A 22 20.38 1.06 1.29
C HIS A 22 19.38 2.16 1.60
N ASP A 23 19.67 3.35 1.10
CA ASP A 23 18.81 4.51 1.30
C ASP A 23 17.54 4.30 0.50
N ARG A 24 16.46 3.95 1.19
CA ARG A 24 15.16 3.66 0.58
C ARG A 24 14.29 4.92 0.43
N PHE A 25 14.71 6.04 1.01
CA PHE A 25 13.90 7.23 1.19
C PHE A 25 14.64 8.50 0.77
N ASN A 26 15.64 8.38 -0.10
CA ASN A 26 16.46 9.49 -0.61
C ASN A 26 16.99 10.43 0.50
N GLY A 27 17.39 9.87 1.63
CA GLY A 27 18.02 10.58 2.74
C GLY A 27 17.04 11.14 3.77
N LEU A 28 15.73 10.96 3.59
CA LEU A 28 14.74 11.41 4.56
C LEU A 28 14.79 10.57 5.85
N THR A 29 14.69 11.27 6.99
CA THR A 29 14.54 10.63 8.29
C THR A 29 13.12 10.11 8.51
N GLU A 30 12.94 9.22 9.47
CA GLU A 30 11.63 8.69 9.80
C GLU A 30 10.69 9.78 10.34
N GLU A 31 11.24 10.75 11.07
CA GLU A 31 10.51 11.91 11.56
C GLU A 31 9.99 12.74 10.38
N GLN A 32 10.81 12.99 9.35
CA GLN A 32 10.37 13.70 8.15
C GLN A 32 9.30 12.91 7.39
N LEU A 33 9.46 11.59 7.25
CA LEU A 33 8.46 10.73 6.62
C LEU A 33 7.15 10.69 7.40
N SER A 34 7.19 10.78 8.73
CA SER A 34 5.99 10.79 9.57
C SER A 34 5.13 12.05 9.37
N GLN A 35 5.72 13.12 8.83
CA GLN A 35 5.00 14.35 8.47
C GLN A 35 4.37 14.28 7.07
N LEU A 36 4.74 13.31 6.25
CA LEU A 36 4.09 13.10 4.96
C LEU A 36 2.71 12.49 5.18
N THR A 37 1.75 12.91 4.36
CA THR A 37 0.43 12.30 4.28
C THR A 37 0.26 11.65 2.90
N LEU A 38 -0.73 10.78 2.78
CA LEU A 38 -1.10 10.15 1.52
C LEU A 38 -2.48 10.67 1.09
N PRO A 39 -2.61 11.31 -0.08
CA PRO A 39 -3.88 11.81 -0.56
C PRO A 39 -4.92 10.70 -0.76
N ASP A 40 -6.17 11.00 -0.45
CA ASP A 40 -7.31 10.13 -0.71
C ASP A 40 -7.68 10.16 -2.19
N HIS A 41 -8.03 8.99 -2.73
CA HIS A 41 -8.66 8.83 -4.05
C HIS A 41 -10.15 8.60 -3.86
N LEU A 42 -10.88 9.68 -3.57
CA LEU A 42 -12.33 9.64 -3.34
C LEU A 42 -13.05 10.51 -4.36
N ALA A 43 -14.08 9.95 -4.99
CA ALA A 43 -14.94 10.63 -5.95
C ALA A 43 -16.40 10.19 -5.77
N PRO A 44 -17.39 10.98 -6.21
CA PRO A 44 -18.76 10.52 -6.30
C PRO A 44 -18.90 9.34 -7.28
N GLY A 45 -19.82 8.42 -7.00
CA GLY A 45 -20.16 7.33 -7.93
C GLY A 45 -19.16 6.17 -8.01
N LEU A 46 -18.26 6.06 -7.02
CA LEU A 46 -17.40 4.89 -6.86
C LEU A 46 -18.25 3.64 -6.58
N ASP A 47 -17.82 2.47 -7.04
CA ASP A 47 -18.44 1.18 -6.72
C ASP A 47 -17.76 0.54 -5.52
N ILE A 48 -16.45 0.76 -5.34
CA ILE A 48 -15.63 0.17 -4.28
C ILE A 48 -14.71 1.24 -3.70
N VAL A 49 -14.57 1.28 -2.38
CA VAL A 49 -13.52 2.05 -1.70
C VAL A 49 -12.70 1.10 -0.83
N PHE A 50 -11.38 1.09 -1.05
CA PHE A 50 -10.42 0.44 -0.16
C PHE A 50 -10.02 1.39 0.96
N ILE A 51 -10.19 0.94 2.20
CA ILE A 51 -9.92 1.75 3.38
C ILE A 51 -8.73 1.16 4.11
N GLY A 52 -7.52 1.69 3.93
CA GLY A 52 -6.31 1.29 4.66
C GLY A 52 -6.33 1.72 6.14
N ILE A 53 -5.40 1.20 6.96
CA ILE A 53 -5.31 1.61 8.37
C ILE A 53 -4.74 3.01 8.43
N ASN A 54 -3.53 3.15 7.89
CA ASN A 54 -2.78 4.38 7.79
C ASN A 54 -1.65 4.22 6.77
N PRO A 55 -1.08 5.32 6.25
CA PRO A 55 0.06 5.23 5.34
C PRO A 55 1.28 4.61 6.04
N GLY A 56 1.87 3.60 5.40
CA GLY A 56 3.20 3.14 5.76
C GLY A 56 4.27 4.06 5.19
N LEU A 57 5.48 4.07 5.77
CA LEU A 57 6.59 4.94 5.34
C LEU A 57 6.83 4.96 3.81
N VAL A 58 6.80 3.80 3.16
CA VAL A 58 7.03 3.70 1.70
C VAL A 58 5.87 4.29 0.90
N ALA A 59 4.63 4.06 1.33
CA ALA A 59 3.45 4.61 0.67
C ALA A 59 3.42 6.14 0.78
N ALA A 60 3.72 6.67 1.97
CA ALA A 60 3.81 8.10 2.21
C ALA A 60 4.97 8.74 1.43
N PHE A 61 6.15 8.10 1.42
CA PHE A 61 7.31 8.57 0.67
C PHE A 61 7.04 8.65 -0.83
N LYS A 62 6.43 7.61 -1.39
CA LYS A 62 6.10 7.54 -2.82
C LYS A 62 4.88 8.35 -3.20
N GLY A 63 4.00 8.66 -2.25
CA GLY A 63 2.70 9.28 -2.52
C GLY A 63 1.69 8.33 -3.16
N HIS A 64 1.88 7.01 -3.01
CA HIS A 64 1.05 6.01 -3.68
C HIS A 64 0.52 4.92 -2.73
N HIS A 65 -0.76 4.56 -2.92
CA HIS A 65 -1.44 3.56 -2.10
C HIS A 65 -0.81 2.17 -2.28
N TYR A 66 -0.55 1.52 -1.14
CA TYR A 66 0.01 0.17 -1.08
C TYR A 66 1.36 -0.01 -1.79
N ALA A 67 2.19 1.04 -1.91
CA ALA A 67 3.48 1.00 -2.62
C ALA A 67 4.62 0.23 -1.92
N GLY A 68 4.37 -0.35 -0.74
CA GLY A 68 5.37 -1.11 0.01
C GLY A 68 5.73 -2.44 -0.67
N PRO A 69 7.01 -2.84 -0.73
CA PRO A 69 7.43 -4.05 -1.45
C PRO A 69 6.89 -5.36 -0.88
N GLY A 70 6.47 -5.37 0.39
CA GLY A 70 5.81 -6.51 1.03
C GLY A 70 4.29 -6.46 0.96
N ASN A 71 3.71 -5.46 0.29
CA ASN A 71 2.25 -5.34 0.17
C ASN A 71 1.76 -6.16 -1.03
N HIS A 72 0.69 -6.93 -0.81
CA HIS A 72 0.13 -7.82 -1.84
C HIS A 72 -1.07 -7.24 -2.59
N PHE A 73 -1.54 -6.03 -2.26
CA PHE A 73 -2.76 -5.43 -2.80
C PHE A 73 -2.83 -5.51 -4.32
N TRP A 74 -1.85 -4.94 -5.02
CA TRP A 74 -1.83 -4.84 -6.48
C TRP A 74 -1.86 -6.20 -7.17
N LYS A 75 -1.04 -7.14 -6.68
CA LYS A 75 -1.02 -8.52 -7.17
C LYS A 75 -2.36 -9.22 -6.91
N CYS A 76 -2.93 -9.06 -5.73
CA CYS A 76 -4.20 -9.66 -5.35
C CYS A 76 -5.37 -9.08 -6.15
N ALA A 77 -5.41 -7.77 -6.36
CA ALA A 77 -6.45 -7.08 -7.12
C ALA A 77 -6.48 -7.58 -8.57
N TYR A 78 -5.31 -7.72 -9.19
CA TYR A 78 -5.21 -8.27 -10.54
C TYR A 78 -5.64 -9.75 -10.60
N LEU A 79 -5.09 -10.60 -9.72
CA LEU A 79 -5.42 -12.03 -9.72
C LEU A 79 -6.88 -12.33 -9.35
N ALA A 80 -7.53 -11.44 -8.61
CA ALA A 80 -8.96 -11.52 -8.31
C ALA A 80 -9.86 -11.03 -9.45
N GLY A 81 -9.28 -10.48 -10.53
CA GLY A 81 -10.02 -9.89 -11.65
C GLY A 81 -10.68 -8.56 -11.31
N LEU A 82 -10.24 -7.88 -10.25
CA LEU A 82 -10.78 -6.57 -9.86
C LEU A 82 -10.25 -5.44 -10.73
N ILE A 83 -8.99 -5.53 -11.14
CA ILE A 83 -8.37 -4.64 -12.12
C ILE A 83 -8.07 -5.42 -13.40
N PRO A 84 -8.26 -4.80 -14.58
CA PRO A 84 -8.24 -5.51 -15.86
C PRO A 84 -6.84 -5.93 -16.32
N GLU A 85 -5.79 -5.27 -15.80
CA GLU A 85 -4.39 -5.51 -16.16
C GLU A 85 -3.49 -5.42 -14.92
N PRO A 86 -2.25 -5.92 -14.97
CA PRO A 86 -1.30 -5.81 -13.87
C PRO A 86 -0.87 -4.36 -13.64
N LEU A 87 -1.56 -3.66 -12.76
CA LEU A 87 -1.21 -2.29 -12.33
C LEU A 87 -0.32 -2.28 -11.09
N GLY A 88 0.43 -1.19 -10.93
CA GLY A 88 1.25 -0.91 -9.75
C GLY A 88 0.73 0.27 -8.92
N ALA A 89 1.43 0.58 -7.84
CA ALA A 89 1.07 1.69 -6.96
C ALA A 89 1.07 3.05 -7.67
N GLU A 90 1.97 3.23 -8.64
CA GLU A 90 2.06 4.44 -9.46
C GLU A 90 0.81 4.64 -10.35
N ASP A 91 -0.04 3.62 -10.51
CA ASP A 91 -1.29 3.66 -11.28
C ASP A 91 -2.52 3.94 -10.41
N ASP A 92 -2.38 4.18 -9.10
CA ASP A 92 -3.50 4.23 -8.16
C ASP A 92 -4.58 5.26 -8.50
N PHE A 93 -4.19 6.40 -9.06
CA PHE A 93 -5.11 7.44 -9.52
C PHE A 93 -6.02 6.97 -10.66
N ARG A 94 -5.59 6.02 -11.51
CA ARG A 94 -6.35 5.50 -12.65
C ARG A 94 -7.55 4.66 -12.21
N LEU A 95 -7.54 4.15 -10.98
CA LEU A 95 -8.59 3.27 -10.49
C LEU A 95 -9.90 4.01 -10.24
N ILE A 96 -9.87 5.34 -10.13
CA ILE A 96 -11.09 6.16 -10.11
C ILE A 96 -11.93 5.91 -11.38
N ASP A 97 -11.31 5.74 -12.55
CA ASP A 97 -12.02 5.44 -13.81
C ASP A 97 -12.67 4.05 -13.79
N LEU A 98 -12.14 3.14 -12.98
CA LEU A 98 -12.73 1.83 -12.68
C LEU A 98 -13.71 1.87 -11.51
N LYS A 99 -14.07 3.07 -11.03
CA LYS A 99 -14.92 3.31 -9.87
C LYS A 99 -14.38 2.68 -8.58
N ILE A 100 -13.05 2.61 -8.44
CA ILE A 100 -12.35 2.13 -7.26
C ILE A 100 -11.60 3.30 -6.62
N GLY A 101 -11.88 3.56 -5.34
CA GLY A 101 -11.22 4.60 -4.56
C GLY A 101 -10.36 4.06 -3.42
N PHE A 102 -9.59 4.97 -2.82
CA PHE A 102 -8.67 4.68 -1.73
C PHE A 102 -8.73 5.74 -0.64
N THR A 103 -8.68 5.32 0.61
CA THR A 103 -8.52 6.20 1.77
C THR A 103 -7.89 5.43 2.94
N ASN A 104 -7.65 6.09 4.07
CA ASN A 104 -7.18 5.46 5.29
C ASN A 104 -8.04 5.86 6.49
N ILE A 105 -8.12 4.98 7.50
CA ILE A 105 -8.77 5.28 8.79
C ILE A 105 -8.03 6.43 9.47
N VAL A 106 -6.70 6.38 9.51
CA VAL A 106 -5.85 7.39 10.13
C VAL A 106 -4.92 7.98 9.08
N SER A 107 -4.85 9.30 8.99
CA SER A 107 -4.02 10.01 8.00
C SER A 107 -2.53 10.02 8.35
N ARG A 108 -2.18 9.85 9.63
CA ARG A 108 -0.80 9.90 10.12
C ARG A 108 0.04 8.72 9.61
N THR A 109 1.18 9.04 9.03
CA THR A 109 2.17 8.05 8.55
C THR A 109 2.93 7.42 9.72
N THR A 110 3.06 6.09 9.70
CA THR A 110 3.87 5.36 10.69
C THR A 110 4.65 4.20 10.05
N LYS A 111 5.53 3.55 10.84
CA LYS A 111 6.19 2.29 10.43
C LYS A 111 5.18 1.15 10.34
N GLY A 112 4.23 1.11 11.25
CA GLY A 112 3.13 0.17 11.21
C GLY A 112 1.96 0.56 12.10
N SER A 113 0.85 -0.16 11.93
CA SER A 113 -0.40 0.08 12.64
C SER A 113 -0.29 0.03 14.16
N GLN A 114 0.73 -0.65 14.70
CA GLN A 114 0.99 -0.76 16.13
C GLN A 114 1.42 0.57 16.78
N ASP A 115 1.89 1.52 15.98
CA ASP A 115 2.31 2.85 16.43
C ASP A 115 1.12 3.84 16.50
N LEU A 116 -0.10 3.36 16.23
CA LEU A 116 -1.34 4.13 16.34
C LEU A 116 -2.01 3.89 17.69
N THR A 117 -2.51 4.96 18.28
CA THR A 117 -3.31 4.87 19.50
C THR A 117 -4.75 4.44 19.16
N ARG A 118 -5.43 3.83 20.15
CA ARG A 118 -6.87 3.51 20.03
C ARG A 118 -7.72 4.75 19.77
N LYS A 119 -7.30 5.90 20.32
CA LYS A 119 -7.98 7.18 20.13
C LYS A 119 -7.95 7.61 18.67
N GLU A 120 -6.77 7.58 18.04
CA GLU A 120 -6.62 7.92 16.62
C GLU A 120 -7.46 7.02 15.72
N ILE A 121 -7.45 5.72 15.96
CA ILE A 121 -8.26 4.77 15.19
C ILE A 121 -9.75 5.09 15.36
N LYS A 122 -10.21 5.33 16.59
CA LYS A 122 -11.62 5.66 16.88
C LYS A 122 -12.04 6.97 16.22
N GLU A 123 -11.22 8.02 16.33
CA GLU A 123 -11.47 9.31 15.69
C GLU A 123 -11.51 9.18 14.16
N GLY A 124 -10.60 8.38 13.60
CA GLY A 124 -10.57 8.04 12.18
C GLY A 124 -11.88 7.44 11.68
N TRP A 125 -12.41 6.43 12.38
CA TRP A 125 -13.72 5.83 12.04
C TRP A 125 -14.90 6.81 12.10
N CYS A 126 -14.79 7.84 12.93
CA CYS A 126 -15.81 8.89 13.02
C CYS A 126 -15.62 10.02 12.00
N ALA A 127 -14.57 9.98 11.18
CA ALA A 127 -14.28 11.03 10.22
C ALA A 127 -15.37 11.09 9.13
N PRO A 128 -15.82 12.30 8.72
CA PRO A 128 -16.89 12.46 7.73
C PRO A 128 -16.66 11.73 6.41
N ALA A 129 -15.39 11.54 6.00
CA ALA A 129 -15.03 10.82 4.78
C ALA A 129 -15.46 9.35 4.82
N LEU A 130 -15.33 8.67 5.97
CA LEU A 130 -15.67 7.26 6.12
C LEU A 130 -17.16 7.04 6.44
N VAL A 131 -17.80 8.01 7.11
CA VAL A 131 -19.24 7.96 7.42
C VAL A 131 -20.10 7.96 6.15
N LYS A 132 -19.59 8.55 5.05
CA LYS A 132 -20.27 8.55 3.74
C LYS A 132 -20.08 7.25 2.95
N VAL A 133 -19.11 6.42 3.30
CA VAL A 133 -18.91 5.12 2.64
C VAL A 133 -19.89 4.13 3.27
N HIS A 134 -20.97 3.77 2.57
CA HIS A 134 -21.95 2.80 3.07
C HIS A 134 -21.27 1.43 3.25
N LEU A 135 -21.12 0.97 4.49
CA LEU A 135 -20.32 -0.20 4.86
C LEU A 135 -20.97 -1.53 4.41
N VAL A 136 -20.94 -1.86 3.12
CA VAL A 136 -21.28 -3.21 2.62
C VAL A 136 -19.99 -4.01 2.48
N CYS A 137 -19.65 -4.81 3.49
CA CYS A 137 -18.47 -5.67 3.49
C CYS A 137 -18.60 -6.74 2.39
N TYR A 138 -17.75 -6.67 1.37
CA TYR A 138 -17.58 -7.80 0.45
C TYR A 138 -16.70 -8.87 1.11
N SER A 139 -17.32 -9.83 1.79
CA SER A 139 -16.66 -11.01 2.35
C SER A 139 -16.09 -11.99 1.29
N ARG A 140 -16.13 -11.63 0.00
CA ARG A 140 -15.76 -12.50 -1.12
C ARG A 140 -14.44 -12.19 -1.81
N MET A 141 -13.56 -11.37 -1.22
CA MET A 141 -12.16 -11.33 -1.64
C MET A 141 -11.26 -12.08 -0.66
N CYS A 142 -11.48 -13.40 -0.56
CA CYS A 142 -10.54 -14.33 0.05
C CYS A 142 -9.48 -14.70 -0.99
N VAL A 143 -8.32 -14.02 -0.99
CA VAL A 143 -7.14 -14.57 -1.68
C VAL A 143 -6.56 -15.65 -0.78
N ARG A 144 -6.98 -16.90 -0.98
CA ARG A 144 -6.46 -18.05 -0.25
C ARG A 144 -5.12 -18.48 -0.86
N TYR A 145 -4.07 -17.71 -0.58
CA TYR A 145 -2.70 -18.22 -0.67
C TYR A 145 -2.22 -18.54 0.75
N ARG A 146 -1.68 -19.74 0.92
CA ARG A 146 -1.08 -20.22 2.17
C ARG A 146 0.04 -19.25 2.58
N LEU A 147 -0.21 -18.34 3.52
CA LEU A 147 0.75 -17.58 4.35
C LEU A 147 -0.04 -16.68 5.32
N GLU A 148 0.31 -16.72 6.61
CA GLU A 148 -0.48 -16.29 7.77
C GLU A 148 -0.55 -14.77 8.01
N THR A 149 -0.75 -13.93 7.00
CA THR A 149 -0.97 -12.48 7.24
C THR A 149 -1.69 -11.80 6.07
N PHE A 150 -2.98 -12.09 5.90
CA PHE A 150 -3.85 -11.24 5.10
C PHE A 150 -4.61 -10.30 6.04
N ARG A 151 -4.16 -9.06 6.16
CA ARG A 151 -5.01 -7.93 6.57
C ARG A 151 -5.55 -7.28 5.29
N ILE A 152 -6.47 -7.95 4.61
CA ILE A 152 -7.32 -7.22 3.67
C ILE A 152 -8.23 -6.37 4.54
N LEU A 153 -7.95 -5.07 4.51
CA LEU A 153 -8.85 -4.08 5.05
C LEU A 153 -10.05 -3.92 4.13
N TYR A 154 -11.15 -3.66 4.79
CA TYR A 154 -12.50 -3.61 4.28
C TYR A 154 -12.64 -2.91 2.91
N ALA A 155 -13.34 -3.57 1.99
CA ALA A 155 -13.84 -3.00 0.75
C ALA A 155 -15.35 -2.77 0.89
N PHE A 156 -15.81 -1.56 0.57
CA PHE A 156 -17.19 -1.14 0.77
C PHE A 156 -17.80 -0.50 -0.47
N LYS A 157 -19.12 -0.63 -0.62
CA LYS A 157 -19.88 0.01 -1.70
C LYS A 157 -20.17 1.47 -1.36
N TYR A 158 -19.66 2.40 -2.17
CA TYR A 158 -20.07 3.80 -2.09
C TYR A 158 -21.53 3.92 -2.60
N ARG A 159 -22.41 4.62 -1.88
CA ARG A 159 -23.77 4.93 -2.33
C ARG A 159 -24.01 6.42 -2.24
#